data_AF-A0A7C5VQ32-F1
#
_entry.id   AF-A0A7C5VQ32-F1
#
_cell.length_a   1.000
_cell.length_b   1.000
_cell.length_c   1.000
_cell.angle_alpha   90.00
_cell.angle_beta   90.00
_cell.angle_gamma   90.00
#
_symmetry.space_group_name_H-M   'P 1'
#
loop_
_entity.id
_entity.type
_entity.pdbx_description
1 polymer ?
#
loop_
_entity_poly.entity_id
_entity_poly.type
_entity_poly.pdbx_seq_one_letter_code
_entity_poly.pdbx_strand_id
1 'polypeptide(L)' 'MRNLYINEYTTFEEIAEHYPYLIQPLLEKGIKVIVCGDVKWGTLGEELERLGLKKHEVIDELNKIVEKNGGPVRSFKLDL' A
#
# COMPACT_ATOMS: atom_id res chain seq x y z
N MET A 1 -17.59 6.97 -11.79
CA MET A 1 -16.12 6.87 -11.71
C MET A 1 -15.79 6.27 -10.35
N ARG A 2 -15.01 5.20 -10.28
CA ARG A 2 -14.48 4.72 -8.99
C ARG A 2 -13.39 5.69 -8.54
N ASN A 3 -13.38 6.06 -7.27
CA ASN A 3 -12.19 6.70 -6.70
C ASN A 3 -11.14 5.61 -6.50
N LEU A 4 -9.98 5.78 -7.14
CA LEU A 4 -8.82 4.94 -6.90
C LEU A 4 -7.97 5.62 -5.82
N TYR A 5 -7.86 4.97 -4.68
CA TYR A 5 -7.02 5.39 -3.56
C TYR A 5 -5.58 4.93 -3.73
N ILE A 6 -5.40 3.73 -4.27
CA ILE A 6 -4.10 3.12 -4.53
C ILE A 6 -3.91 3.01 -6.04
N ASN A 7 -2.73 3.37 -6.53
CA ASN A 7 -2.30 3.16 -7.91
C ASN A 7 -0.82 2.76 -7.95
N GLU A 8 -0.28 2.58 -9.15
CA GLU A 8 1.11 2.11 -9.32
C GLU A 8 2.17 3.11 -8.83
N TYR A 9 1.81 4.40 -8.74
CA TYR A 9 2.68 5.47 -8.24
C TYR A 9 2.58 5.68 -6.72
N THR A 10 1.61 5.03 -6.06
CA THR A 10 1.49 5.09 -4.59
C THR A 10 2.78 4.57 -3.95
N THR A 11 3.38 5.38 -3.08
CA THR A 11 4.64 5.04 -2.41
C THR A 11 4.39 4.15 -1.19
N PHE A 12 5.41 3.40 -0.78
CA PHE A 12 5.34 2.64 0.46
C PHE A 12 5.21 3.53 1.71
N GLU A 13 5.74 4.75 1.65
CA GLU A 13 5.53 5.79 2.68
C GLU A 13 4.07 6.18 2.77
N GLU A 14 3.42 6.45 1.64
CA GLU A 14 1.98 6.77 1.61
C GLU A 14 1.14 5.60 2.14
N ILE A 15 1.50 4.36 1.79
CA ILE A 15 0.86 3.16 2.34
C ILE A 15 1.05 3.10 3.87
N ALA A 16 2.26 3.31 4.37
CA ALA A 16 2.53 3.25 5.80
C ALA A 16 1.82 4.37 6.59
N GLU A 17 1.75 5.58 6.03
CA GLU A 17 1.19 6.76 6.70
C GLU A 17 -0.34 6.85 6.59
N HIS A 18 -0.91 6.46 5.45
CA HIS A 18 -2.34 6.65 5.16
C HIS A 18 -3.13 5.36 5.05
N TYR A 19 -2.47 4.23 4.80
CA TYR A 19 -3.13 2.94 4.60
C TYR A 19 -2.43 1.79 5.37
N PRO A 20 -2.08 1.96 6.66
CA PRO A 20 -1.30 0.97 7.43
C PRO A 20 -1.98 -0.41 7.49
N TYR A 21 -3.31 -0.47 7.36
CA TYR A 21 -4.07 -1.72 7.27
C TYR A 21 -3.81 -2.51 5.99
N LEU A 22 -3.17 -1.93 4.97
CA LEU A 22 -2.72 -2.63 3.76
C LEU A 22 -1.38 -3.34 3.94
N ILE A 23 -0.62 -3.05 5.01
CA ILE A 23 0.70 -3.66 5.24
C ILE A 23 0.59 -5.19 5.35
N GLN A 24 -0.38 -5.69 6.12
CA GLN A 24 -0.58 -7.13 6.29
C GLN A 24 -1.01 -7.82 4.97
N PRO A 25 -2.04 -7.35 4.23
CA PRO A 25 -2.39 -7.90 2.91
C PRO A 25 -1.24 -7.89 1.89
N LEU A 26 -0.41 -6.84 1.89
CA LEU A 26 0.76 -6.76 1.01
C LEU A 26 1.81 -7.81 1.41
N LEU A 27 2.06 -7.97 2.70
CA LEU A 27 2.99 -8.96 3.22
C LEU A 27 2.58 -10.40 2.85
N GLU A 28 1.28 -10.71 2.92
CA GLU A 28 0.72 -12.01 2.51
C GLU A 28 0.96 -12.32 1.02
N LYS A 29 1.14 -11.28 0.20
CA LYS A 29 1.53 -11.39 -1.23
C LYS A 29 3.04 -11.37 -1.44
N GLY A 30 3.83 -11.34 -0.38
CA GLY A 30 5.30 -11.25 -0.43
C GLY A 30 5.84 -9.84 -0.65
N ILE A 31 4.99 -8.81 -0.58
CA ILE A 31 5.37 -7.40 -0.76
C ILE A 31 5.67 -6.79 0.60
N LYS A 32 6.95 -6.49 0.85
CA LYS A 32 7.38 -5.90 2.13
C LYS A 32 7.30 -4.38 2.07
N VAL A 33 6.45 -3.79 2.92
CA VAL A 33 6.36 -2.34 3.13
C VAL A 33 7.42 -1.84 4.12
N ILE A 34 7.73 -2.65 5.14
CA ILE A 34 8.73 -2.35 6.17
C ILE A 34 9.90 -3.33 6.02
N VAL A 35 11.13 -2.80 6.00
CA VAL A 35 12.37 -3.56 5.87
C VAL A 35 13.37 -3.02 6.90
N CYS A 36 13.97 -3.91 7.68
CA CYS A 36 14.96 -3.56 8.72
C CYS A 36 14.46 -2.53 9.77
N GLY A 37 13.15 -2.43 9.98
CA GLY A 37 12.55 -1.49 10.94
C GLY A 37 12.08 -0.16 10.33
N ASP A 38 12.42 0.11 9.07
CA ASP A 38 12.04 1.32 8.35
C ASP A 38 11.08 1.05 7.19
N VAL A 39 10.34 2.07 6.78
CA VAL A 39 9.53 1.99 5.57
C VAL A 39 10.44 1.94 4.35
N LYS A 40 10.18 0.98 3.47
CA LYS A 40 10.92 0.82 2.22
C LYS A 40 10.72 2.03 1.31
N TRP A 41 11.74 2.39 0.56
CA TRP A 41 11.65 3.40 -0.50
C TRP A 41 11.18 2.81 -1.84
N GLY A 42 10.41 3.59 -2.59
CA GLY A 42 9.91 3.25 -3.92
C GLY A 42 8.38 3.16 -4.00
N THR A 43 7.89 2.77 -5.16
CA THR A 43 6.46 2.66 -5.44
C THR A 43 5.96 1.22 -5.42
N LEU A 44 4.65 1.07 -5.21
CA LEU A 44 3.99 -0.22 -5.33
C LEU A 44 4.17 -0.81 -6.74
N GLY A 45 4.06 0.02 -7.79
CA GLY A 45 4.17 -0.41 -9.18
C GLY A 45 5.53 -1.03 -9.51
N GLU A 46 6.62 -0.38 -9.08
CA GLU A 46 7.98 -0.90 -9.26
C GLU A 46 8.18 -2.25 -8.57
N GLU A 47 7.65 -2.41 -7.37
CA GLU A 47 7.79 -3.66 -6.63
C GLU A 47 6.98 -4.80 -7.23
N LEU A 48 5.76 -4.52 -7.68
CA LEU A 48 4.92 -5.51 -8.36
C LEU A 48 5.59 -5.99 -9.65
N GLU A 49 6.21 -5.10 -10.40
CA GLU A 49 6.98 -5.44 -11.59
C GLU A 49 8.20 -6.31 -11.25
N ARG A 50 8.96 -5.92 -10.22
CA ARG A 50 10.12 -6.69 -9.75
C ARG A 50 9.76 -8.11 -9.32
N LEU A 51 8.57 -8.30 -8.75
CA LEU A 51 8.05 -9.60 -8.32
C LEU A 51 7.31 -10.37 -9.43
N GLY A 52 7.13 -9.78 -10.61
CA GLY A 52 6.37 -10.40 -11.70
C GLY A 52 4.87 -10.55 -11.41
N LEU A 53 4.33 -9.75 -10.49
CA LEU A 53 2.92 -9.75 -10.12
C LEU A 53 2.09 -8.91 -11.11
N LYS A 54 0.86 -9.35 -11.36
CA LYS A 54 -0.06 -8.61 -12.22
C LYS A 54 -0.55 -7.34 -11.51
N LYS A 55 0.01 -6.19 -11.89
CA LYS A 55 -0.26 -4.87 -11.28
C LYS A 55 -1.76 -4.61 -11.08
N HIS A 56 -2.56 -4.80 -12.14
CA HIS A 56 -3.99 -4.50 -12.11
C HIS A 56 -4.77 -5.34 -11.09
N GLU A 57 -4.47 -6.64 -10.95
CA GLU A 57 -5.19 -7.52 -10.01
C GLU A 57 -4.92 -7.10 -8.57
N VAL A 58 -3.65 -6.81 -8.24
CA VAL A 58 -3.25 -6.39 -6.89
C VAL A 58 -3.80 -5.01 -6.56
N ILE A 59 -3.69 -4.04 -7.48
CA ILE A 59 -4.22 -2.68 -7.26
C ILE A 59 -5.75 -2.71 -7.06
N ASP A 60 -6.49 -3.49 -7.85
CA ASP A 60 -7.94 -3.63 -7.70
C ASP A 60 -8.30 -4.24 -6.34
N GLU A 61 -7.55 -5.24 -5.87
CA GLU A 61 -7.76 -5.86 -4.57
C GLU A 61 -7.50 -4.88 -3.42
N LEU A 62 -6.38 -4.15 -3.47
CA LEU A 62 -6.05 -3.15 -2.45
C LEU A 62 -7.10 -2.05 -2.38
N ASN A 63 -7.57 -1.55 -3.52
CA ASN A 63 -8.63 -0.54 -3.54
C ASN A 63 -9.93 -1.06 -2.92
N LYS A 64 -10.32 -2.32 -3.12
CA LYS A 64 -11.48 -2.92 -2.42
C LYS A 64 -11.28 -2.94 -0.90
N ILE A 65 -10.07 -3.23 -0.44
CA ILE A 65 -9.75 -3.19 0.99
C ILE A 65 -9.85 -1.76 1.52
N VAL A 66 -9.33 -0.77 0.77
CA VAL A 66 -9.42 0.65 1.15
C VAL A 66 -10.87 1.13 1.21
N GLU A 67 -11.70 0.79 0.21
CA GLU A 67 -13.13 1.13 0.21
C GLU A 67 -13.85 0.52 1.42
N LYS A 68 -13.55 -0.73 1.77
CA LYS A 68 -14.11 -1.39 2.95
C LYS A 68 -13.70 -0.74 4.27
N ASN A 69 -12.51 -0.13 4.32
CA ASN A 69 -11.98 0.57 5.49
C ASN A 69 -12.30 2.07 5.51
N GLY A 70 -13.01 2.59 4.50
CA GLY A 70 -13.45 3.99 4.45
C GLY A 70 -12.41 5.00 3.92
N GLY A 71 -11.36 4.55 3.24
CA GLY A 71 -10.34 5.44 2.67
C GLY A 71 -9.08 5.61 3.53
N PRO A 72 -8.29 6.66 3.30
CA PRO A 72 -7.07 6.91 4.05
C PRO A 72 -7.39 7.19 5.51
N VAL A 73 -6.60 6.60 6.41
CA VAL A 73 -6.62 6.94 7.83
C VAL A 73 -5.56 8.00 8.11
N ARG A 74 -5.83 8.90 9.05
CA ARG A 74 -4.74 9.67 9.67
C ARG A 74 -4.01 8.71 10.61
N SER A 75 -2.85 8.20 10.20
CA SER A 75 -1.92 7.64 11.19
C SER A 75 -1.68 8.73 12.23
N PHE A 76 -1.88 8.38 13.51
CA PHE A 76 -1.44 9.22 14.61
C PHE A 76 0.08 9.34 14.47
N LYS A 77 0.57 10.38 13.79
CA LYS A 77 1.81 11.00 14.25
C LYS A 77 1.52 11.29 15.71
N LEU A 78 2.13 10.53 16.61
CA LEU A 78 2.36 11.05 17.93
C LEU A 78 3.11 12.35 17.68
N ASP A 79 2.43 13.47 17.88
CA ASP A 79 3.06 14.74 18.19
C ASP A 79 3.96 14.46 19.41
N LEU A 80 5.19 14.03 19.14
CA LEU A 80 6.29 13.95 20.10
C LEU A 80 6.98 15.30 20.14
#